data_AF-W7AXK9-F1
#
_entry.id   AF-W7AXK9-F1
#
_cell.length_a   1.000
_cell.length_b   1.000
_cell.length_c   1.000
_cell.angle_alpha   90.00
_cell.angle_beta   90.00
_cell.angle_gamma   90.00
#
_symmetry.space_group_name_H-M   'P 1'
#
loop_
_entity.id
_entity.type
_entity.pdbx_description
1 polymer ?
#
loop_
_entity_poly.entity_id
_entity_poly.type
_entity_poly.pdbx_seq_one_letter_code
_entity_poly.pdbx_strand_id
1 'polypeptide(L)' 'MAFSYNNGDNTNFNETENAAKAIRKLLNGEIDTIKLENGDELKIRSSSNIQDDYSWQNNNRRL' A
#
# COMPACT_ATOMS: atom_id res chain seq x y z
N MET A 1 -0.36 11.58 -41.89
CA MET A 1 -1.02 12.16 -40.70
C MET A 1 -0.55 11.39 -39.48
N ALA A 2 0.24 12.00 -38.60
CA ALA A 2 0.60 11.41 -37.32
C ALA A 2 -0.51 11.71 -36.31
N PHE A 3 -1.07 10.67 -35.69
CA PHE A 3 -2.04 10.82 -34.61
C PHE A 3 -1.28 11.32 -33.38
N SER A 4 -1.39 12.61 -33.09
CA SER A 4 -0.91 13.17 -31.83
C SER A 4 -1.80 12.62 -30.72
N TYR A 5 -1.30 11.63 -29.99
CA TYR A 5 -1.90 11.21 -28.73
C TYR A 5 -1.78 12.40 -27.78
N ASN A 6 -2.88 13.12 -27.60
CA ASN A 6 -3.03 14.04 -26.48
C ASN A 6 -2.99 13.18 -25.22
N ASN A 7 -1.80 12.97 -24.66
CA ASN A 7 -1.65 12.64 -23.26
C ASN A 7 -2.12 13.89 -22.54
N GLY A 8 -3.44 14.01 -22.33
CA GLY A 8 -4.00 15.07 -21.53
C GLY A 8 -3.27 15.04 -20.20
N ASP A 9 -2.52 16.10 -19.92
CA ASP A 9 -1.77 16.22 -18.69
C ASP A 9 -2.78 16.15 -17.54
N ASN A 10 -2.92 14.97 -16.93
CA ASN A 10 -3.60 14.82 -15.65
C ASN A 10 -2.68 15.45 -14.60
N THR A 11 -2.65 16.78 -14.58
CA THR A 11 -1.88 17.64 -13.68
C THR A 11 -2.47 17.67 -12.27
N ASN A 12 -3.55 16.93 -12.01
CA ASN A 12 -4.17 16.87 -10.70
C ASN A 12 -3.51 15.77 -9.86
N PHE A 13 -2.38 16.12 -9.24
CA PHE A 13 -1.67 15.25 -8.31
C PHE A 13 -2.29 15.20 -6.92
N ASN A 14 -3.47 15.80 -6.69
CA ASN A 14 -4.07 15.84 -5.35
C ASN A 14 -4.23 14.45 -4.74
N GLU A 15 -4.61 13.44 -5.53
CA GLU A 15 -4.70 12.06 -5.04
C GLU A 15 -3.32 11.50 -4.68
N THR A 16 -2.30 11.77 -5.48
CA THR A 16 -0.91 11.34 -5.21
C THR A 16 -0.35 12.02 -3.97
N GLU A 17 -0.61 13.33 -3.80
CA GLU A 17 -0.19 14.10 -2.63
C GLU A 17 -0.89 13.62 -1.36
N ASN A 18 -2.21 13.40 -1.43
CA ASN A 18 -2.99 12.86 -0.32
C ASN A 18 -2.50 11.47 0.10
N ALA A 19 -2.21 10.60 -0.87
CA ALA A 19 -1.63 9.29 -0.61
C ALA A 19 -0.25 9.41 0.06
N ALA A 20 0.64 10.25 -0.47
CA ALA A 20 1.96 10.48 0.10
C ALA A 20 1.89 11.04 1.54
N LYS A 21 0.94 11.93 1.81
CA LYS A 21 0.71 12.49 3.15
C LYS A 21 0.21 11.41 4.12
N ALA A 22 -0.71 10.56 3.71
CA ALA A 22 -1.19 9.44 4.53
C ALA A 22 -0.05 8.46 4.86
N ILE A 23 0.80 8.13 3.88
CA ILE A 23 1.96 7.26 4.07
C ILE A 23 2.94 7.87 5.08
N ARG A 24 3.24 9.17 4.98
CA ARG A 24 4.12 9.85 5.95
C ARG A 24 3.57 9.79 7.37
N LYS A 25 2.27 10.03 7.54
CA LYS A 25 1.60 9.93 8.84
C LYS A 25 1.67 8.51 9.42
N LEU A 26 1.47 7.50 8.58
CA LEU A 26 1.56 6.09 8.96
C LEU A 26 2.99 5.74 9.42
N LEU A 27 4.02 6.21 8.70
CA LEU A 27 5.42 5.99 9.05
C LEU A 27 5.84 6.73 10.33
N ASN A 28 5.29 7.91 10.58
CA ASN A 28 5.53 8.68 11.79
C ASN A 28 4.77 8.14 13.02
N GLY A 29 3.85 7.17 12.83
CA GLY A 29 2.97 6.69 13.90
C GLY A 29 1.88 7.68 14.29
N GLU A 30 1.57 8.66 13.44
CA GLU A 30 0.44 9.59 13.65
C GLU A 30 -0.91 8.91 13.38
N ILE A 31 -0.91 7.87 12.55
CA ILE A 31 -2.06 7.00 12.26
C ILE A 31 -1.58 5.54 12.29
N ASP A 32 -2.45 4.63 12.70
CA ASP A 32 -2.13 3.19 12.77
C ASP A 32 -2.43 2.45 11.46
N THR A 33 -3.43 2.92 10.71
CA THR A 33 -3.91 2.26 9.48
C THR A 33 -4.33 3.26 8.41
N ILE A 34 -4.30 2.82 7.15
CA ILE A 34 -4.86 3.51 5.97
C ILE A 34 -5.94 2.60 5.38
N LYS A 35 -7.17 3.10 5.27
CA LYS A 35 -8.28 2.38 4.59
C LYS A 35 -8.18 2.56 3.09
N LEU A 36 -8.27 1.46 2.36
CA LEU A 36 -8.32 1.42 0.91
C LEU A 36 -9.77 1.40 0.43
N GLU A 37 -10.01 1.81 -0.82
CA GLU A 37 -11.35 1.88 -1.40
C GLU A 37 -12.04 0.52 -1.50
N ASN A 38 -11.25 -0.56 -1.63
CA ASN A 38 -11.76 -1.93 -1.62
C ASN A 38 -12.17 -2.42 -0.22
N GLY A 39 -12.02 -1.60 0.82
CA GLY A 39 -12.33 -1.93 2.21
C GLY A 39 -11.17 -2.53 3.01
N ASP A 40 -10.03 -2.79 2.37
CA ASP A 40 -8.84 -3.31 3.06
C ASP A 40 -8.13 -2.22 3.88
N GLU A 41 -7.28 -2.65 4.82
CA GLU A 41 -6.50 -1.76 5.67
C GLU A 41 -5.00 -2.02 5.52
N LEU A 42 -4.24 -0.97 5.15
CA LEU A 42 -2.79 -0.97 5.21
C LEU A 42 -2.33 -0.52 6.60
N LYS A 43 -1.46 -1.31 7.24
CA LYS A 43 -0.93 -1.01 8.58
C LYS A 43 0.51 -1.48 8.72
N ILE A 44 1.33 -0.74 9.46
CA ILE A 44 2.70 -1.14 9.78
C ILE A 44 2.67 -1.94 11.07
N ARG A 45 2.97 -3.24 11.00
CA ARG A 45 3.12 -4.10 12.18
C ARG A 45 4.57 -4.09 12.64
N SER A 46 4.79 -3.96 13.94
CA SER A 46 6.09 -4.18 14.55
C SER A 46 6.51 -5.65 14.40
N SER A 47 7.80 -5.89 14.16
CA SER A 47 8.37 -7.21 13.86
C SER A 47 8.13 -8.27 14.93
N SER A 48 7.82 -7.87 16.17
CA SER A 48 7.47 -8.78 17.26
C SER A 48 6.14 -9.52 17.06
N ASN A 49 5.26 -9.01 16.18
CA ASN A 49 3.92 -9.59 15.94
C ASN A 49 3.82 -10.31 14.58
N ILE A 50 4.95 -10.53 13.89
CA ILE A 50 5.00 -11.18 12.57
C ILE A 50 5.07 -12.72 12.72
N GLN A 51 5.46 -13.24 13.88
CA GLN A 51 5.63 -14.69 14.07
C GLN A 51 4.30 -15.48 14.03
N ASP A 52 3.17 -14.87 14.39
CA ASP A 52 1.91 -15.61 14.52
C ASP A 52 1.13 -15.73 13.19
N ASP A 53 1.31 -14.80 12.25
CA ASP A 53 0.51 -14.76 11.00
C ASP A 53 1.21 -15.49 9.83
N TYR A 54 2.53 -15.68 9.92
CA TYR A 54 3.31 -16.47 8.95
C TYR A 54 3.58 -17.88 9.47
N SER A 55 2.53 -18.61 9.84
CA SER A 55 2.56 -20.07 9.73
C SER A 55 2.60 -20.42 8.25
N TRP A 56 3.79 -20.34 7.66
CA TRP A 56 4.11 -20.98 6.40
C TRP A 56 3.81 -22.46 6.60
N GLN A 57 2.61 -22.89 6.20
CA GLN A 57 2.27 -24.30 6.07
C GLN A 57 3.14 -24.88 4.96
N ASN A 58 4.40 -25.17 5.28
CA ASN A 58 5.30 -25.99 4.49
C ASN A 58 4.86 -27.45 4.61
N ASN A 59 3.68 -27.75 4.08
CA ASN A 59 3.23 -29.10 3.81
C ASN A 59 3.65 -29.43 2.38
N ASN A 60 4.91 -29.81 2.18
CA ASN A 60 5.31 -30.90 1.26
C ASN A 60 6.83 -31.12 1.30
N ARG A 61 7.29 -31.71 2.42
CA ARG A 61 8.50 -32.53 2.43
C ARG A 61 8.13 -33.89 1.84
N ARG A 62 8.59 -34.23 0.64
CA ARG A 62 8.80 -35.63 0.24
C ARG A 62 10.16 -35.72 -0.43
N LEU A 63 11.04 -36.46 0.25
CA LEU A 63 12.40 -36.86 -0.12
C LEU A 63 12.40 -37.63 -1.44
#